data_AF-A0A7K2QEG2-F1
#
_entry.id   AF-A0A7K2QEG2-F1
#
_cell.length_a   1.000
_cell.length_b   1.000
_cell.length_c   1.000
_cell.angle_alpha   90.00
_cell.angle_beta   90.00
_cell.angle_gamma   90.00
#
_symmetry.space_group_name_H-M   'P 1'
#
loop_
_entity.id
_entity.type
_entity.pdbx_description
1 polymer ?
#
loop_
_entity_poly.entity_id
_entity_poly.type
_entity_poly.pdbx_seq_one_letter_code
_entity_poly.pdbx_strand_id
1 'polypeptide(L)'
;MQNTATRTDTADGASRPVPGDQTDPAAATRTGTAVPPGDPRLRWTSTDGRPTAPVLRFRRDGILPTVAAALSVRGETLTGTAGKAEQPPALHPLVQDFLDTLTSGQRERFTGRCPEAILLSRHLATVEGTRSKRASRKPLTASEARRALKHSKITARHIREDGDPLHGSYAPPCRSCEALLAHFGVRAVDLTPASEKA
;
A
#
# COMPACT_ATOMS: atom_id res chain seq x y z
N MET A 1 -14.50 52.73 -8.35
CA MET A 1 -14.96 52.03 -7.14
C MET A 1 -13.74 51.55 -6.39
N GLN A 2 -13.21 52.43 -5.54
CA GLN A 2 -12.09 52.18 -4.64
C GLN A 2 -12.71 51.82 -3.29
N ASN A 3 -12.28 50.71 -2.67
CA ASN A 3 -12.49 50.50 -1.24
C ASN A 3 -11.14 50.49 -0.54
N THR A 4 -10.84 51.65 0.01
CA THR A 4 -9.88 51.95 1.06
C THR A 4 -10.55 51.72 2.42
N ALA A 5 -9.73 51.46 3.45
CA ALA A 5 -9.96 51.65 4.90
C ALA A 5 -9.90 50.35 5.71
N THR A 6 -9.28 50.23 6.90
CA THR A 6 -8.28 51.00 7.65
C THR A 6 -7.77 50.03 8.75
N ARG A 7 -6.51 50.19 9.14
CA ARG A 7 -5.79 49.53 10.25
C ARG A 7 -6.22 50.04 11.63
N THR A 8 -5.55 49.50 12.67
CA THR A 8 -5.33 49.95 14.09
C THR A 8 -6.28 49.35 15.12
N ASP A 9 -5.89 48.97 16.35
CA ASP A 9 -4.62 48.92 17.11
C ASP A 9 -4.89 48.07 18.40
N THR A 10 -3.98 47.22 18.87
CA THR A 10 -3.05 47.38 20.03
C THR A 10 -3.68 47.44 21.44
N ALA A 11 -3.29 46.49 22.31
CA ALA A 11 -2.91 46.60 23.74
C ALA A 11 -2.85 45.18 24.36
N ASP A 12 -1.72 44.62 24.82
CA ASP A 12 -0.93 44.89 26.04
C ASP A 12 -1.72 44.84 27.36
N GLY A 13 -1.28 43.99 28.31
CA GLY A 13 -1.89 43.92 29.64
C GLY A 13 -1.52 42.74 30.54
N ALA A 14 -0.27 42.74 31.02
CA ALA A 14 0.21 42.42 32.38
C ALA A 14 -0.37 41.27 33.26
N SER A 15 0.60 40.56 33.84
CA SER A 15 0.59 39.53 34.91
C SER A 15 -0.12 39.89 36.22
N ARG A 16 -0.49 38.85 37.00
CA ARG A 16 -0.43 38.86 38.48
C ARG A 16 0.02 37.49 39.06
N PRO A 17 0.61 37.47 40.28
CA PRO A 17 1.49 36.41 40.79
C PRO A 17 0.82 35.48 41.81
N VAL A 18 1.47 34.34 42.12
CA VAL A 18 1.18 33.50 43.29
C VAL A 18 2.50 33.24 44.05
N PRO A 19 2.54 33.37 45.40
CA PRO A 19 3.78 33.30 46.19
C PRO A 19 4.02 31.89 46.76
N GLY A 20 5.26 31.63 47.22
CA GLY A 20 5.53 30.58 48.20
C GLY A 20 6.90 29.90 48.04
N ASP A 21 7.85 30.36 48.84
CA ASP A 21 9.26 30.00 48.96
C ASP A 21 9.48 28.70 49.79
N GLN A 22 10.51 27.91 49.43
CA GLN A 22 11.42 27.16 50.36
C GLN A 22 12.44 26.25 49.63
N THR A 23 13.69 26.71 49.59
CA THR A 23 15.00 26.04 49.88
C THR A 23 14.98 24.58 50.37
N ASP A 24 15.96 23.67 50.17
CA ASP A 24 17.25 23.55 49.48
C ASP A 24 17.66 22.04 49.51
N PRO A 25 18.79 21.57 48.91
CA PRO A 25 18.97 20.18 48.46
C PRO A 25 19.59 19.24 49.51
N ALA A 26 19.16 17.97 49.50
CA ALA A 26 19.86 16.88 50.19
C ALA A 26 19.98 15.66 49.28
N ALA A 27 21.22 15.22 49.10
CA ALA A 27 21.63 14.04 48.36
C ALA A 27 20.98 12.77 48.92
N ALA A 28 20.39 11.96 48.04
CA ALA A 28 19.97 10.60 48.35
C ALA A 28 20.49 9.64 47.27
N THR A 29 21.26 8.67 47.75
CA THR A 29 21.81 7.48 47.11
C THR A 29 20.87 6.85 46.06
N ARG A 30 21.35 6.71 44.83
CA ARG A 30 20.64 6.00 43.75
C ARG A 30 20.71 4.48 43.97
N THR A 31 19.70 3.94 44.64
CA THR A 31 19.37 2.51 44.62
C THR A 31 18.42 2.24 43.45
N GLY A 32 18.67 1.16 42.70
CA GLY A 32 18.11 0.87 41.38
C GLY A 32 16.61 1.16 41.19
N THR A 33 16.32 2.04 40.23
CA THR A 33 14.97 2.34 39.76
C THR A 33 14.39 1.13 39.02
N ALA A 34 13.40 0.48 39.61
CA ALA A 34 12.47 -0.36 38.88
C ALA A 34 11.73 0.51 37.85
N VAL A 35 11.79 0.11 36.58
CA VAL A 35 11.11 0.81 35.47
C VAL A 35 9.60 0.77 35.75
N PRO A 36 8.90 1.92 35.88
CA PRO A 36 7.45 1.92 36.04
C PRO A 36 6.81 1.29 34.79
N PRO A 37 5.67 0.59 34.91
CA PRO A 37 4.96 0.05 33.75
C PRO A 37 4.59 1.22 32.83
N GLY A 38 5.26 1.31 31.69
CA GLY A 38 5.04 2.36 30.69
C GLY A 38 3.61 2.30 30.14
N ASP A 39 3.12 3.45 29.64
CA ASP A 39 1.79 3.58 29.06
C ASP A 39 1.55 2.47 28.00
N PRO A 40 0.51 1.64 28.15
CA PRO A 40 0.21 0.57 27.19
C PRO A 40 -0.03 1.08 25.77
N ARG A 41 -0.30 2.38 25.55
CA ARG A 41 -0.36 2.99 24.22
C ARG A 41 1.01 3.11 23.54
N LEU A 42 2.09 3.20 24.32
CA LEU A 42 3.46 3.26 23.82
C LEU A 42 4.03 1.87 23.46
N ARG A 43 3.34 0.78 23.82
CA ARG A 43 3.67 -0.59 23.37
C ARG A 43 3.51 -0.77 21.85
N TRP A 44 2.69 0.05 21.19
CA TRP A 44 2.58 0.03 19.72
C TRP A 44 3.88 0.48 19.02
N THR A 45 4.69 1.30 19.70
CA THR A 45 6.00 1.78 19.23
C THR A 45 7.16 0.88 19.63
N SER A 46 6.94 -0.24 20.33
CA SER A 46 8.02 -1.15 20.69
C SER A 46 8.57 -1.80 19.42
N THR A 47 9.78 -1.40 19.08
CA THR A 47 10.52 -1.77 17.86
C THR A 47 11.02 -3.21 17.87
N ASP A 48 10.72 -3.98 18.91
CA ASP A 48 11.23 -5.34 19.10
C ASP A 48 10.72 -6.27 17.98
N GLY A 49 11.59 -6.54 17.02
CA GLY A 49 11.36 -7.47 15.92
C GLY A 49 10.88 -6.85 14.59
N ARG A 50 10.71 -5.53 14.49
CA ARG A 50 10.50 -4.91 13.17
C ARG A 50 11.85 -4.76 12.47
N PRO A 51 12.04 -5.28 11.24
CA PRO A 51 13.26 -5.03 10.49
C PRO A 51 13.50 -3.52 10.41
N THR A 52 14.72 -3.11 10.74
CA THR A 52 15.14 -1.71 10.71
C THR A 52 14.84 -1.14 9.33
N ALA A 53 14.14 0.00 9.28
CA ALA A 53 13.85 0.65 8.01
C ALA A 53 15.19 0.99 7.32
N PRO A 54 15.37 0.65 6.02
CA PRO A 54 16.61 0.93 5.31
C PRO A 54 16.88 2.43 5.26
N VAL A 55 18.16 2.80 5.33
CA VAL A 55 18.60 4.19 5.21
C VAL A 55 18.44 4.61 3.75
N LEU A 56 17.55 5.56 3.47
CA LEU A 56 17.41 6.16 2.14
C LEU A 56 18.70 6.94 1.81
N ARG A 57 19.50 6.42 0.89
CA ARG A 57 20.79 7.03 0.51
C ARG A 57 20.61 8.05 -0.60
N PHE A 58 19.58 7.86 -1.42
CA PHE A 58 19.31 8.69 -2.58
C PHE A 58 17.87 9.22 -2.54
N ARG A 59 17.64 10.43 -3.05
CA ARG A 59 16.29 10.99 -3.20
C ARG A 59 15.35 10.11 -4.02
N ARG A 60 15.90 9.18 -4.82
CA ARG A 60 15.13 8.24 -5.65
C ARG A 60 14.60 7.02 -4.88
N ASP A 61 15.11 6.78 -3.69
CA ASP A 61 14.75 5.61 -2.89
C ASP A 61 13.29 5.72 -2.40
N GLY A 62 12.89 6.92 -1.95
CA GLY A 62 11.51 7.20 -1.56
C GLY A 62 10.48 7.30 -2.70
N ILE A 63 10.88 7.09 -3.97
CA ILE A 63 9.95 7.17 -5.11
C ILE A 63 9.60 5.83 -5.75
N LEU A 64 10.20 4.73 -5.31
CA LEU A 64 9.97 3.42 -5.89
C LEU A 64 8.53 2.94 -5.63
N PRO A 65 7.87 2.25 -6.59
CA PRO A 65 6.66 1.52 -6.30
C PRO A 65 6.95 0.39 -5.31
N THR A 66 5.97 -0.06 -4.54
CA THR A 66 6.18 -1.06 -3.50
C THR A 66 6.33 -2.49 -4.03
N VAL A 67 5.72 -2.78 -5.17
CA VAL A 67 5.61 -4.11 -5.78
C VAL A 67 5.55 -3.99 -7.30
N ALA A 68 6.20 -4.90 -8.02
CA ALA A 68 5.95 -5.19 -9.43
C ALA A 68 5.38 -6.58 -9.61
N ALA A 69 4.55 -6.77 -10.63
CA ALA A 69 3.99 -8.07 -10.98
C ALA A 69 4.12 -8.36 -12.48
N ALA A 70 4.06 -9.65 -12.78
CA ALA A 70 3.95 -10.20 -14.12
C ALA A 70 2.76 -11.16 -14.17
N LEU A 71 1.82 -10.87 -15.08
CA LEU A 71 0.67 -11.69 -15.40
C LEU A 71 0.96 -12.45 -16.70
N SER A 72 0.94 -13.78 -16.64
CA SER A 72 1.04 -14.65 -17.80
C SER A 72 -0.34 -15.16 -18.21
N VAL A 73 -0.73 -14.93 -19.46
CA VAL A 73 -1.99 -15.40 -20.04
C VAL A 73 -1.71 -16.05 -21.40
N ARG A 74 -1.93 -17.37 -21.51
CA ARG A 74 -1.81 -18.13 -22.77
C ARG A 74 -0.50 -17.87 -23.55
N GLY A 75 0.62 -17.69 -22.85
CA GLY A 75 1.94 -17.43 -23.44
C GLY A 75 2.30 -15.96 -23.59
N GLU A 76 1.34 -15.04 -23.44
CA GLU A 76 1.61 -13.60 -23.34
C GLU A 76 1.96 -13.23 -21.91
N THR A 77 2.87 -12.27 -21.71
CA THR A 77 3.25 -11.75 -20.39
C THR A 77 3.04 -10.24 -20.34
N LEU A 78 2.19 -9.80 -19.40
CA LEU A 78 1.94 -8.41 -19.09
C LEU A 78 2.63 -8.06 -17.77
N THR A 79 3.42 -6.99 -17.75
CA THR A 79 4.10 -6.52 -16.54
C THR A 79 3.61 -5.14 -16.11
N GLY A 80 3.73 -4.86 -14.82
CA GLY A 80 3.29 -3.60 -14.24
C GLY A 80 3.68 -3.46 -12.78
N THR A 81 3.65 -2.23 -12.30
CA THR A 81 3.94 -1.87 -10.90
C THR A 81 2.68 -1.44 -10.17
N ALA A 82 2.71 -1.47 -8.84
CA ALA A 82 1.68 -0.87 -8.02
C ALA A 82 1.46 0.61 -8.41
N GLY A 83 0.20 1.04 -8.43
CA GLY A 83 -0.16 2.43 -8.66
C GLY A 83 0.29 3.32 -7.50
N LYS A 84 1.08 4.34 -7.82
CA LYS A 84 1.64 5.28 -6.83
C LYS A 84 0.92 6.63 -6.77
N ALA A 85 0.15 6.97 -7.80
CA ALA A 85 -0.53 8.26 -7.90
C ALA A 85 -1.60 8.43 -6.80
N GLU A 86 -1.88 9.67 -6.39
CA GLU A 86 -2.93 9.95 -5.41
C GLU A 86 -4.30 9.50 -5.93
N GLN A 87 -4.53 9.62 -7.24
CA GLN A 87 -5.75 9.12 -7.88
C GLN A 87 -5.68 7.60 -8.07
N PRO A 88 -6.74 6.84 -7.70
CA PRO A 88 -6.81 5.42 -8.03
C PRO A 88 -6.73 5.20 -9.55
N PRO A 89 -6.07 4.12 -10.01
CA PRO A 89 -6.02 3.80 -11.43
C PRO A 89 -7.43 3.53 -11.96
N ALA A 90 -7.68 3.87 -13.23
CA ALA A 90 -8.91 3.49 -13.90
C ALA A 90 -8.93 1.96 -14.10
N LEU A 91 -9.71 1.26 -13.29
CA LEU A 91 -9.88 -0.20 -13.38
C LEU A 91 -10.98 -0.58 -14.36
N HIS A 92 -10.91 -1.81 -14.85
CA HIS A 92 -11.96 -2.37 -15.69
C HIS A 92 -13.25 -2.55 -14.86
N PRO A 93 -14.45 -2.27 -15.41
CA PRO A 93 -15.71 -2.34 -14.65
C PRO A 93 -15.88 -3.65 -13.86
N LEU A 94 -15.68 -4.81 -14.50
CA LEU A 94 -15.76 -6.10 -13.80
C LEU A 94 -14.79 -6.28 -12.61
N VAL A 95 -13.62 -5.65 -12.66
CA VAL A 95 -12.67 -5.67 -11.53
C VAL A 95 -13.15 -4.72 -10.45
N GLN A 96 -13.57 -3.50 -10.84
CA GLN A 96 -14.10 -2.50 -9.93
C GLN A 96 -15.34 -3.02 -9.19
N ASP A 97 -16.32 -3.56 -9.91
CA ASP A 97 -17.56 -4.13 -9.35
C ASP A 97 -17.25 -5.22 -8.31
N PHE A 98 -16.28 -6.09 -8.59
CA PHE A 98 -15.87 -7.11 -7.63
C PHE A 98 -15.25 -6.49 -6.37
N LEU A 99 -14.32 -5.54 -6.52
CA LEU A 99 -13.67 -4.89 -5.39
C LEU A 99 -14.69 -4.12 -4.51
N ASP A 100 -15.69 -3.51 -5.14
CA ASP A 100 -16.77 -2.79 -4.46
C ASP A 100 -17.73 -3.72 -3.69
N THR A 101 -17.71 -5.02 -3.97
CA THR A 101 -18.50 -6.03 -3.22
C THR A 101 -17.74 -6.63 -2.03
N LEU A 102 -16.43 -6.40 -1.91
CA LEU A 102 -15.63 -7.00 -0.84
C LEU A 102 -16.14 -6.57 0.53
N THR A 103 -16.10 -7.46 1.52
CA THR A 103 -16.42 -7.11 2.91
C THR A 103 -15.20 -6.49 3.61
N SER A 104 -15.40 -5.84 4.76
CA SER A 104 -14.32 -5.22 5.54
C SER A 104 -13.18 -6.20 5.87
N GLY A 105 -13.48 -7.50 6.06
CA GLY A 105 -12.46 -8.53 6.31
C GLY A 105 -11.56 -8.84 5.10
N GLN A 106 -12.00 -8.52 3.89
CA GLN A 106 -11.27 -8.76 2.64
C GLN A 106 -10.72 -7.48 2.02
N ARG A 107 -11.19 -6.30 2.44
CA ARG A 107 -10.72 -5.00 1.94
C ARG A 107 -9.42 -4.59 2.59
N GLU A 108 -8.51 -4.11 1.77
CA GLU A 108 -7.26 -3.51 2.18
C GLU A 108 -7.29 -2.00 1.92
N ARG A 109 -6.52 -1.20 2.67
CA ARG A 109 -6.55 0.27 2.54
C ARG A 109 -6.13 0.78 1.15
N PHE A 110 -5.35 -0.01 0.42
CA PHE A 110 -4.84 0.29 -0.91
C PHE A 110 -5.53 -0.54 -2.01
N THR A 111 -6.75 -1.03 -1.74
CA THR A 111 -7.56 -1.81 -2.70
C THR A 111 -7.61 -1.13 -4.08
N GLY A 112 -7.40 -1.92 -5.12
CA GLY A 112 -7.41 -1.44 -6.52
C GLY A 112 -6.11 -0.82 -7.02
N ARG A 113 -5.13 -0.52 -6.15
CA ARG A 113 -3.82 0.03 -6.55
C ARG A 113 -2.76 -1.03 -6.76
N CYS A 114 -3.00 -2.26 -6.31
CA CYS A 114 -2.06 -3.35 -6.46
C CYS A 114 -1.83 -3.67 -7.95
N PRO A 115 -0.61 -4.09 -8.35
CA PRO A 115 -0.32 -4.41 -9.73
C PRO A 115 -1.21 -5.53 -10.28
N GLU A 116 -1.72 -6.43 -9.44
CA GLU A 116 -2.64 -7.49 -9.82
C GLU A 116 -3.96 -6.94 -10.39
N ALA A 117 -4.60 -6.02 -9.67
CA ALA A 117 -5.85 -5.40 -10.11
C ALA A 117 -5.65 -4.59 -11.40
N ILE A 118 -4.51 -3.89 -11.51
CA ILE A 118 -4.14 -3.11 -12.70
C ILE A 118 -3.90 -4.04 -13.90
N LEU A 119 -3.15 -5.14 -13.73
CA LEU A 119 -2.84 -6.06 -14.82
C LEU A 119 -4.08 -6.83 -15.29
N LEU A 120 -4.93 -7.28 -14.38
CA LEU A 120 -6.22 -7.88 -14.75
C LEU A 120 -7.07 -6.89 -15.53
N SER A 121 -7.17 -5.65 -15.06
CA SER A 121 -7.95 -4.61 -15.74
C SER A 121 -7.44 -4.33 -17.16
N ARG A 122 -6.11 -4.19 -17.31
CA ARG A 122 -5.46 -4.01 -18.62
C ARG A 122 -5.73 -5.19 -19.55
N HIS A 123 -5.58 -6.42 -19.06
CA HIS A 123 -5.86 -7.61 -19.86
C HIS A 123 -7.31 -7.68 -20.32
N LEU A 124 -8.27 -7.42 -19.43
CA LEU A 124 -9.69 -7.44 -19.77
C LEU A 124 -10.04 -6.32 -20.78
N ALA A 125 -9.47 -5.12 -20.63
CA ALA A 125 -9.63 -4.05 -21.60
C ALA A 125 -9.07 -4.44 -22.99
N THR A 126 -7.91 -5.11 -23.05
CA THR A 126 -7.38 -5.65 -24.30
C THR A 126 -8.31 -6.69 -24.91
N VAL A 127 -8.85 -7.61 -24.08
CA VAL A 127 -9.83 -8.60 -24.52
C VAL A 127 -11.06 -7.91 -25.09
N GLU A 128 -11.60 -6.89 -24.44
CA GLU A 128 -12.73 -6.10 -24.97
C GLU A 128 -12.39 -5.42 -26.30
N GLY A 129 -11.21 -4.81 -26.41
CA GLY A 129 -10.74 -4.14 -27.62
C GLY A 129 -10.58 -5.07 -28.84
N THR A 130 -10.35 -6.36 -28.61
CA THR A 130 -10.23 -7.38 -29.68
C THR A 130 -11.57 -8.01 -30.09
N ARG A 131 -12.67 -7.67 -29.41
CA ARG A 131 -14.00 -8.23 -29.74
C ARG A 131 -14.53 -7.67 -31.06
N SER A 132 -15.30 -8.50 -31.78
CA SER A 132 -15.97 -8.08 -33.02
C SER A 132 -16.99 -6.96 -32.76
N LYS A 133 -17.30 -6.16 -33.78
CA LYS A 133 -18.29 -5.06 -33.72
C LYS A 133 -19.67 -5.48 -33.19
N ARG A 134 -20.07 -6.75 -33.39
CA ARG A 134 -21.33 -7.29 -32.86
C ARG A 134 -21.22 -7.61 -31.38
N ALA A 135 -20.10 -8.22 -30.97
CA ALA A 135 -19.85 -8.61 -29.58
C ALA A 135 -19.59 -7.39 -28.67
N SER A 136 -18.90 -6.36 -29.18
CA SER A 136 -18.61 -5.13 -28.44
C SER A 136 -19.83 -4.27 -28.11
N ARG A 137 -21.00 -4.56 -28.71
CA ARG A 137 -22.27 -3.92 -28.32
C ARG A 137 -22.73 -4.27 -26.91
N LYS A 138 -22.22 -5.38 -26.37
CA LYS A 138 -22.53 -5.83 -25.02
C LYS A 138 -21.26 -5.73 -24.17
N PRO A 139 -21.34 -5.19 -22.94
CA PRO A 139 -20.22 -5.21 -22.01
C PRO A 139 -19.68 -6.64 -21.83
N LEU A 140 -18.39 -6.78 -21.53
CA LEU A 140 -17.83 -8.08 -21.19
C LEU A 140 -18.53 -8.65 -19.95
N THR A 141 -18.92 -9.91 -20.02
CA THR A 141 -19.55 -10.61 -18.90
C THR A 141 -18.52 -11.26 -17.99
N ALA A 142 -18.88 -11.53 -16.73
CA ALA A 142 -17.98 -12.20 -15.78
C ALA A 142 -17.54 -13.60 -16.26
N SER A 143 -18.39 -14.35 -16.97
CA SER A 143 -18.02 -15.65 -17.53
C SER A 143 -17.02 -15.53 -18.68
N GLU A 144 -17.20 -14.54 -19.57
CA GLU A 144 -16.23 -14.23 -20.62
C GLU A 144 -14.88 -13.79 -20.03
N ALA A 145 -14.89 -12.97 -18.98
CA ALA A 145 -13.68 -12.56 -18.27
C ALA A 145 -12.93 -13.76 -17.66
N ARG A 146 -13.62 -14.66 -16.95
CA ARG A 146 -13.01 -15.91 -16.44
C ARG A 146 -12.45 -16.78 -17.56
N ARG A 147 -13.15 -16.87 -18.70
CA ARG A 147 -12.66 -17.62 -19.87
C ARG A 147 -11.40 -16.98 -20.46
N ALA A 148 -11.34 -15.66 -20.51
CA ALA A 148 -10.19 -14.92 -21.02
C ALA A 148 -8.95 -15.10 -20.14
N LEU A 149 -9.15 -15.22 -18.82
CA LEU A 149 -8.09 -15.42 -17.81
C LEU A 149 -7.84 -16.90 -17.49
N LYS A 150 -8.46 -17.84 -18.21
CA LYS A 150 -8.33 -19.27 -17.93
C LYS A 150 -6.85 -19.70 -17.98
N HIS A 151 -6.42 -20.43 -16.95
CA HIS A 151 -5.04 -20.91 -16.77
C HIS A 151 -3.97 -19.82 -16.64
N SER A 152 -4.39 -18.57 -16.40
CA SER A 152 -3.44 -17.48 -16.14
C SER A 152 -2.74 -17.66 -14.80
N LYS A 153 -1.53 -17.11 -14.74
CA LYS A 153 -0.69 -17.10 -13.54
C LYS A 153 -0.18 -15.69 -13.31
N ILE A 154 -0.04 -15.31 -12.05
CA ILE A 154 0.55 -14.03 -11.67
C ILE A 154 1.65 -14.25 -10.64
N THR A 155 2.77 -13.56 -10.80
CA THR A 155 3.83 -13.48 -9.79
C THR A 155 4.06 -12.01 -9.46
N ALA A 156 4.38 -11.71 -8.21
CA ALA A 156 4.72 -10.36 -7.79
C ALA A 156 5.98 -10.37 -6.93
N ARG A 157 6.76 -9.28 -7.00
CA ARG A 157 8.03 -9.10 -6.31
C ARG A 157 8.07 -7.75 -5.62
N HIS A 158 8.65 -7.71 -4.43
CA HIS A 158 8.89 -6.47 -3.72
C HIS A 158 9.96 -5.63 -4.44
N ILE A 159 9.68 -4.35 -4.60
CA ILE A 159 10.65 -3.36 -5.04
C ILE A 159 11.02 -2.55 -3.79
N ARG A 160 12.31 -2.55 -3.47
CA ARG A 160 12.92 -1.84 -2.34
C ARG A 160 14.21 -1.15 -2.78
N GLU A 161 14.82 -0.43 -1.88
CA GLU A 161 16.11 0.21 -2.06
C GLU A 161 17.24 -0.81 -2.24
N ASP A 162 18.35 -0.36 -2.83
CA ASP A 162 19.54 -1.18 -2.96
C ASP A 162 20.06 -1.60 -1.57
N GLY A 163 20.19 -2.92 -1.38
CA GLY A 163 20.63 -3.51 -0.12
C GLY A 163 19.51 -3.88 0.85
N ASP A 164 18.25 -3.60 0.54
CA ASP A 164 17.13 -4.15 1.31
C ASP A 164 16.99 -5.66 0.98
N PRO A 165 17.07 -6.55 1.99
CA PRO A 165 16.98 -8.00 1.79
C PRO A 165 15.64 -8.47 1.23
N LEU A 166 14.58 -7.67 1.35
CA LEU A 166 13.26 -7.97 0.78
C LEU A 166 13.17 -7.59 -0.69
N HIS A 167 14.11 -6.82 -1.25
CA HIS A 167 14.10 -6.51 -2.68
C HIS A 167 14.10 -7.80 -3.52
N GLY A 168 13.21 -7.90 -4.50
CA GLY A 168 13.14 -9.06 -5.39
C GLY A 168 12.57 -10.33 -4.74
N SER A 169 12.26 -10.32 -3.44
CA SER A 169 11.55 -11.42 -2.78
C SER A 169 10.09 -11.49 -3.25
N TYR A 170 9.47 -12.66 -3.12
CA TYR A 170 8.08 -12.87 -3.53
C TYR A 170 7.14 -12.01 -2.69
N ALA A 171 6.29 -11.25 -3.36
CA ALA A 171 5.23 -10.48 -2.73
C ALA A 171 3.92 -11.27 -2.87
N PRO A 172 3.38 -11.89 -1.80
CA PRO A 172 2.08 -12.54 -1.88
C PRO A 172 0.98 -11.51 -2.15
N PRO A 173 -0.11 -11.91 -2.85
CA PRO A 173 -1.21 -11.00 -3.09
C PRO A 173 -1.83 -10.52 -1.77
N CYS A 174 -2.22 -9.24 -1.70
CA CYS A 174 -2.95 -8.75 -0.53
C CYS A 174 -4.33 -9.40 -0.43
N ARG A 175 -5.00 -9.33 0.73
CA ARG A 175 -6.31 -9.95 0.98
C ARG A 175 -7.35 -9.66 -0.11
N SER A 176 -7.43 -8.43 -0.59
CA SER A 176 -8.37 -8.03 -1.64
C SER A 176 -8.01 -8.64 -2.99
N CYS A 177 -6.71 -8.68 -3.31
CA CYS A 177 -6.22 -9.25 -4.56
C CYS A 177 -6.29 -10.77 -4.55
N GLU A 178 -6.09 -11.43 -3.41
CA GLU A 178 -6.28 -12.86 -3.27
C GLU A 178 -7.72 -13.27 -3.61
N ALA A 179 -8.70 -12.56 -3.03
CA ALA A 179 -10.12 -12.77 -3.35
C ALA A 179 -10.43 -12.49 -4.83
N LEU A 180 -9.86 -11.42 -5.39
CA LEU A 180 -10.02 -11.04 -6.80
C LEU A 180 -9.45 -12.10 -7.74
N LEU A 181 -8.22 -12.57 -7.49
CA LEU A 181 -7.56 -13.59 -8.29
C LEU A 181 -8.34 -14.90 -8.25
N ALA A 182 -8.82 -15.30 -7.07
CA ALA A 182 -9.69 -16.47 -6.91
C ALA A 182 -10.99 -16.33 -7.72
N HIS A 183 -11.64 -15.16 -7.70
CA HIS A 183 -12.86 -14.90 -8.44
C HIS A 183 -12.70 -15.06 -9.96
N PHE A 184 -11.55 -14.62 -10.49
CA PHE A 184 -11.24 -14.71 -11.92
C PHE A 184 -10.52 -16.01 -12.33
N GLY A 185 -10.15 -16.86 -11.37
CA GLY A 185 -9.46 -18.12 -11.61
C GLY A 185 -7.98 -17.96 -11.99
N VAL A 186 -7.34 -16.86 -11.54
CA VAL A 186 -5.92 -16.59 -11.76
C VAL A 186 -5.12 -17.12 -10.59
N ARG A 187 -4.03 -17.84 -10.87
CA ARG A 187 -3.19 -18.42 -9.79
C ARG A 187 -2.02 -17.51 -9.47
N ALA A 188 -1.89 -17.13 -8.20
CA ALA A 188 -0.64 -16.55 -7.71
C ALA A 188 0.43 -17.65 -7.64
N VAL A 189 1.63 -17.36 -8.16
CA VAL A 189 2.76 -18.31 -8.16
C VAL A 189 4.00 -17.62 -7.63
N ASP A 190 4.69 -18.30 -6.72
CA ASP A 190 6.04 -17.94 -6.32
C ASP A 190 7.02 -18.60 -7.30
N LEU A 191 7.80 -17.77 -8.00
CA LEU A 191 8.83 -18.22 -8.95
C LEU A 191 10.24 -18.15 -8.34
N THR A 192 10.36 -18.12 -7.02
CA THR A 192 11.67 -18.12 -6.37
C THR A 192 12.33 -19.46 -6.71
N PRO A 193 13.48 -19.46 -7.40
CA PRO A 193 14.15 -20.72 -7.70
C PRO A 193 14.46 -21.39 -6.36
N ALA A 194 13.98 -22.62 -6.18
CA ALA A 194 14.44 -23.44 -5.06
C ALA A 194 15.96 -23.51 -5.17
N SER A 195 16.69 -22.99 -4.19
CA SER A 195 18.15 -23.03 -4.21
C SER A 195 18.57 -24.49 -4.39
N GLU A 196 19.15 -24.78 -5.55
CA GLU A 196 19.83 -26.03 -5.84
C GLU A 196 20.99 -26.11 -4.85
N LYS A 197 20.87 -26.97 -3.84
CA LYS A 197 21.97 -27.31 -2.96
C LYS A 197 22.99 -28.07 -3.82
N ALA A 198 24.08 -27.39 -4.17
CA ALA A 198 25.32 -28.02 -4.62
C ALA A 198 26.07 -28.62 -3.43
#